data_AF-A0A518B3X3-F1
#
_entry.id   AF-A0A518B3X3-F1
#
_cell.length_a   1.000
_cell.length_b   1.000
_cell.length_c   1.000
_cell.angle_alpha   90.00
_cell.angle_beta   90.00
_cell.angle_gamma   90.00
#
_symmetry.space_group_name_H-M   'P 1'
#
loop_
_entity.id
_entity.type
_entity.pdbx_description
1 polymer ?
#
loop_
_entity_poly.entity_id
_entity_poly.type
_entity_poly.pdbx_seq_one_letter_code
_entity_poly.pdbx_strand_id
1 'polypeptide(L)'
;MTNQPQPPPNVLRSEGSLWIGTVTTILFLIFGKSWLVGLSSPSLAGLFFVWLFVVILWLAFSVVRHADCLAIKLGEPYGTLVLTISVVGIEAVMIAAVMLTGEENPTLARDTMFSLIMIVLNGLLGLTLLLGGMRHHEQSYNLSGAVSYLGVLTPLSVLSLIVPSFTDSTPGGSVSRLMGFFLLFMSLGLYLVFLFLQTNRHSRFFMQPEDGPQPTKELHGHEGLVPRSTRFHALFLVLSMLPIVLLAKSMAKVVSFGIDSLGAPPALGGFLVAILVLAPEGMSAIKAALDNQLQRTINLSLGAATSSIGMTVPAILAISLFTGRELELGLDPLQIVLLSLTLLLSVISFTTGRTNVLQGVVHLIVFASYVVLIFD
;
A
#
# COMPACT_ATOMS: atom_id res chain seq x y z
N MET A 1 -29.60 30.06 -12.05
CA MET A 1 -28.39 29.76 -12.86
C MET A 1 -28.42 28.28 -13.18
N THR A 2 -28.64 27.94 -14.44
CA THR A 2 -28.76 26.57 -14.94
C THR A 2 -27.41 25.86 -14.87
N ASN A 3 -27.28 24.87 -13.99
CA ASN A 3 -26.17 23.91 -13.96
C ASN A 3 -26.20 23.08 -15.24
N GLN A 4 -25.57 23.57 -16.30
CA GLN A 4 -25.22 22.69 -17.42
C GLN A 4 -24.03 21.82 -16.99
N PRO A 5 -24.10 20.48 -17.18
CA PRO A 5 -22.96 19.61 -16.91
C PRO A 5 -21.83 20.02 -17.85
N GLN A 6 -20.67 20.38 -17.28
CA GLN A 6 -19.48 20.71 -18.06
C GLN A 6 -19.11 19.51 -18.97
N PRO A 7 -18.75 19.74 -20.24
CA PRO A 7 -18.33 18.65 -21.11
C PRO A 7 -17.13 17.94 -20.48
N PRO A 8 -17.07 16.59 -20.54
CA PRO A 8 -15.96 15.85 -19.94
C PRO A 8 -14.64 16.37 -20.51
N PRO A 9 -13.60 16.56 -19.67
CA PRO A 9 -12.31 17.08 -20.13
C PRO A 9 -11.77 16.21 -21.26
N ASN A 10 -11.11 16.83 -22.25
CA ASN A 10 -10.52 16.13 -23.39
C ASN A 10 -9.66 14.95 -22.91
N VAL A 11 -9.86 13.78 -23.51
CA VAL A 11 -9.16 12.52 -23.14
C VAL A 11 -7.65 12.71 -23.08
N LEU A 12 -7.09 13.51 -23.98
CA LEU A 12 -5.66 13.80 -24.04
C LEU A 12 -5.15 14.58 -22.81
N ARG A 13 -5.97 15.46 -22.23
CA ARG A 13 -5.64 16.20 -21.01
C ARG A 13 -5.92 15.39 -19.74
N SER A 14 -6.95 14.54 -19.77
CA SER A 14 -7.30 13.70 -18.60
C SER A 14 -6.34 12.54 -18.39
N GLU A 15 -5.66 12.08 -19.45
CA GLU A 15 -4.76 10.91 -19.42
C GLU A 15 -3.28 11.30 -19.58
N GLY A 16 -2.90 12.52 -19.17
CA GLY A 16 -1.52 13.01 -19.26
C GLY A 16 -0.50 12.11 -18.53
N SER A 17 -0.91 11.52 -17.40
CA SER A 17 -0.12 10.53 -16.65
C SER A 17 0.30 9.34 -17.50
N LEU A 18 -0.63 8.79 -18.29
CA LEU A 18 -0.38 7.64 -19.17
C LEU A 18 0.65 7.98 -20.25
N TRP A 19 0.49 9.13 -20.90
CA TRP A 19 1.39 9.56 -21.97
C TRP A 19 2.81 9.78 -21.46
N ILE A 20 2.95 10.53 -20.36
CA ILE A 20 4.25 10.78 -19.73
C ILE A 20 4.87 9.47 -19.22
N GLY A 21 4.06 8.60 -18.61
CA GLY A 21 4.48 7.27 -18.19
C GLY A 21 5.02 6.45 -19.35
N THR A 22 4.27 6.37 -20.44
CA THR A 22 4.64 5.59 -21.63
C THR A 22 5.89 6.15 -22.31
N VAL A 23 5.99 7.49 -22.46
CA VAL A 23 7.20 8.14 -22.99
C VAL A 23 8.41 7.83 -22.10
N THR A 24 8.26 7.95 -20.78
CA THR A 24 9.32 7.63 -19.82
C THR A 24 9.72 6.16 -19.94
N THR A 25 8.76 5.24 -20.03
CA THR A 25 9.02 3.81 -20.26
C THR A 25 9.78 3.57 -21.56
N ILE A 26 9.37 4.18 -22.67
CA ILE A 26 10.07 4.04 -23.96
C ILE A 26 11.51 4.55 -23.86
N LEU A 27 11.72 5.71 -23.22
CA LEU A 27 13.06 6.27 -23.01
C LEU A 27 13.93 5.33 -22.19
N PHE A 28 13.42 4.78 -21.09
CA PHE A 28 14.18 3.85 -20.24
C PHE A 28 14.37 2.46 -20.88
N LEU A 29 13.47 2.02 -21.76
CA LEU A 29 13.67 0.77 -22.53
C LEU A 29 14.77 0.92 -23.59
N ILE A 30 14.84 2.07 -24.26
CA ILE A 30 15.82 2.33 -25.33
C ILE A 30 17.17 2.74 -24.74
N PHE A 31 17.19 3.76 -23.88
CA PHE A 31 18.40 4.40 -23.37
C PHE A 31 18.76 3.98 -21.95
N GLY A 32 17.81 3.40 -21.20
CA GLY A 32 18.02 3.11 -19.77
C GLY A 32 19.14 2.13 -19.51
N LYS A 33 19.46 1.19 -20.42
CA LYS A 33 20.66 0.35 -20.25
C LYS A 33 21.94 1.18 -20.24
N SER A 34 22.06 2.18 -21.12
CA SER A 34 23.22 3.08 -21.15
C SER A 34 23.23 4.00 -19.93
N TRP A 35 22.09 4.58 -19.58
CA TRP A 35 21.97 5.50 -18.45
C TRP A 35 22.21 4.83 -17.08
N LEU A 36 21.71 3.60 -16.90
CA LEU A 36 21.82 2.87 -15.63
C LEU A 36 23.18 2.17 -15.47
N VAL A 37 23.86 1.79 -16.54
CA VAL A 37 25.24 1.27 -16.47
C VAL A 37 26.25 2.40 -16.20
N GLY A 38 25.94 3.63 -16.64
CA GLY A 38 26.74 4.83 -16.41
C GLY A 38 26.41 5.59 -15.12
N LEU A 39 25.74 4.97 -14.14
CA LEU A 39 25.53 5.55 -12.82
C LEU A 39 26.89 5.67 -12.10
N SER A 40 27.60 6.77 -12.35
CA SER A 40 28.89 7.06 -11.72
C SER A 40 28.83 8.31 -10.83
N SER A 41 27.77 9.13 -10.97
CA SER A 41 27.58 10.35 -10.18
C SER A 41 26.30 10.25 -9.33
N PRO A 42 26.39 10.47 -8.00
CA PRO A 42 25.23 10.47 -7.10
C PRO A 42 24.15 11.50 -7.49
N SER A 43 24.53 12.63 -8.08
CA SER A 43 23.61 13.67 -8.54
C SER A 43 22.71 13.20 -9.68
N LEU A 44 23.26 12.46 -10.65
CA LEU A 44 22.53 11.91 -11.78
C LEU A 44 21.60 10.76 -11.34
N ALA A 45 22.03 9.96 -10.36
CA ALA A 45 21.16 8.98 -9.71
C ALA A 45 19.98 9.64 -9.01
N GLY A 46 20.22 10.72 -8.25
CA GLY A 46 19.17 11.51 -7.61
C GLY A 46 18.17 12.11 -8.61
N LEU A 47 18.66 12.60 -9.76
CA LEU A 47 17.78 13.09 -10.83
C LEU A 47 16.89 11.98 -11.40
N PHE A 48 17.45 10.82 -11.73
CA PHE A 48 16.65 9.68 -12.21
C PHE A 48 15.69 9.16 -11.15
N PHE A 49 16.08 9.18 -9.87
CA PHE A 49 15.22 8.79 -8.77
C PHE A 49 13.99 9.69 -8.73
N VAL A 50 14.18 11.01 -8.65
CA VAL A 50 13.08 11.97 -8.61
C VAL A 50 12.19 11.87 -9.85
N TRP A 51 12.79 11.74 -11.04
CA TRP A 51 12.04 11.58 -12.29
C TRP A 51 11.16 10.32 -12.26
N LEU A 52 11.75 9.15 -12.01
CA LEU A 52 11.00 7.90 -11.96
C LEU A 52 9.96 7.92 -10.83
N PHE A 53 10.29 8.51 -9.69
CA PHE A 53 9.41 8.53 -8.51
C PHE A 53 8.15 9.34 -8.80
N VAL A 54 8.30 10.55 -9.34
CA VAL A 54 7.18 11.42 -9.70
C VAL A 54 6.31 10.77 -10.79
N VAL A 55 6.92 10.16 -11.80
CA VAL A 55 6.18 9.51 -12.90
C VAL A 55 5.39 8.30 -12.40
N ILE A 56 6.02 7.40 -11.64
CA ILE A 56 5.35 6.23 -11.09
C ILE A 56 4.26 6.64 -10.09
N LEU A 57 4.52 7.62 -9.24
CA LEU A 57 3.52 8.16 -8.31
C LEU A 57 2.29 8.68 -9.06
N TRP A 58 2.49 9.48 -10.12
CA TRP A 58 1.38 10.01 -10.92
C TRP A 58 0.60 8.90 -11.64
N LEU A 59 1.28 7.85 -12.12
CA LEU A 59 0.63 6.66 -12.67
C LEU A 59 -0.19 5.92 -11.61
N ALA A 60 0.32 5.77 -10.38
CA ALA A 60 -0.39 5.13 -9.28
C ALA A 60 -1.71 5.86 -8.95
N PHE A 61 -1.68 7.20 -8.87
CA PHE A 61 -2.91 8.01 -8.75
C PHE A 61 -3.88 7.79 -9.92
N SER A 62 -3.36 7.60 -11.15
CA SER A 62 -4.19 7.30 -12.31
C SER A 62 -4.85 5.94 -12.21
N VAL A 63 -4.12 4.91 -11.77
CA VAL A 63 -4.66 3.55 -11.57
C VAL A 63 -5.81 3.60 -10.55
N VAL A 64 -5.58 4.24 -9.40
CA VAL A 64 -6.61 4.40 -8.34
C VAL A 64 -7.83 5.15 -8.88
N ARG A 65 -7.65 6.24 -9.63
CA ARG A 65 -8.75 6.97 -10.28
C ARG A 65 -9.58 6.07 -11.20
N HIS A 66 -8.96 5.21 -12.01
CA HIS A 66 -9.71 4.30 -12.88
C HIS A 66 -10.39 3.18 -12.08
N ALA A 67 -9.73 2.67 -11.03
CA ALA A 67 -10.29 1.67 -10.14
C ALA A 67 -11.53 2.20 -9.40
N ASP A 68 -11.48 3.44 -8.89
CA ASP A 68 -12.62 4.13 -8.28
C ASP A 68 -13.80 4.27 -9.25
N CYS A 69 -13.53 4.72 -10.48
CA CYS A 69 -14.58 4.83 -11.50
C CYS A 69 -15.20 3.49 -11.89
N LEU A 70 -14.44 2.39 -11.85
CA LEU A 70 -14.97 1.04 -12.02
C LEU A 70 -15.78 0.63 -10.80
N ALA A 71 -15.32 0.96 -9.60
CA ALA A 71 -16.00 0.63 -8.36
C ALA A 71 -17.42 1.23 -8.30
N ILE A 72 -17.56 2.50 -8.69
CA ILE A 72 -18.88 3.17 -8.85
C ILE A 72 -19.83 2.34 -9.72
N LYS A 73 -19.32 1.84 -10.83
CA LYS A 73 -20.14 1.18 -11.86
C LYS A 73 -20.48 -0.25 -11.52
N LEU A 74 -19.58 -0.93 -10.83
CA LEU A 74 -19.75 -2.33 -10.45
C LEU A 74 -20.60 -2.46 -9.18
N GLY A 75 -20.62 -1.43 -8.32
CA GLY A 75 -21.31 -1.47 -7.03
C GLY A 75 -20.69 -2.49 -6.07
N GLU A 76 -21.18 -2.53 -4.85
CA GLU A 76 -20.74 -3.53 -3.87
C GLU A 76 -21.35 -4.90 -4.19
N PRO A 77 -20.57 -6.01 -4.11
CA PRO A 77 -19.19 -6.16 -3.62
C PRO A 77 -18.05 -5.74 -4.55
N TYR A 78 -18.35 -5.78 -5.83
CA TYR A 78 -17.34 -5.92 -6.87
C TYR A 78 -16.47 -4.67 -6.99
N GLY A 79 -17.00 -3.51 -6.59
CA GLY A 79 -16.25 -2.27 -6.54
C GLY A 79 -15.12 -2.28 -5.51
N THR A 80 -15.40 -2.75 -4.28
CA THR A 80 -14.36 -2.93 -3.26
C THR A 80 -13.27 -3.89 -3.74
N LEU A 81 -13.65 -4.99 -4.39
CA LEU A 81 -12.69 -5.96 -4.93
C LEU A 81 -11.80 -5.34 -6.01
N VAL A 82 -12.37 -4.59 -6.96
CA VAL A 82 -11.60 -3.96 -8.04
C VAL A 82 -10.62 -2.93 -7.48
N LEU A 83 -11.05 -2.08 -6.55
CA LEU A 83 -10.17 -1.12 -5.89
C LEU A 83 -9.00 -1.82 -5.22
N THR A 84 -9.32 -2.83 -4.40
CA THR A 84 -8.31 -3.54 -3.61
C THR A 84 -7.32 -4.31 -4.48
N ILE A 85 -7.81 -5.07 -5.47
CA ILE A 85 -6.95 -5.82 -6.41
C ILE A 85 -6.07 -4.87 -7.21
N SER A 86 -6.53 -3.66 -7.52
CA SER A 86 -5.75 -2.69 -8.29
C SER A 86 -4.56 -2.18 -7.47
N VAL A 87 -4.78 -1.76 -6.23
CA VAL A 87 -3.72 -1.23 -5.35
C VAL A 87 -2.72 -2.33 -4.99
N VAL A 88 -3.22 -3.46 -4.48
CA VAL A 88 -2.40 -4.65 -4.18
C VAL A 88 -1.67 -5.13 -5.43
N GLY A 89 -2.32 -5.06 -6.59
CA GLY A 89 -1.70 -5.43 -7.86
C GLY A 89 -0.49 -4.57 -8.18
N ILE A 90 -0.55 -3.25 -7.96
CA ILE A 90 0.60 -2.36 -8.19
C ILE A 90 1.75 -2.78 -7.27
N GLU A 91 1.46 -3.00 -5.99
CA GLU A 91 2.44 -3.43 -5.00
C GLU A 91 3.10 -4.76 -5.36
N ALA A 92 2.27 -5.81 -5.53
CA ALA A 92 2.73 -7.17 -5.77
C ALA A 92 3.52 -7.25 -7.07
N VAL A 93 3.07 -6.58 -8.13
CA VAL A 93 3.79 -6.58 -9.41
C VAL A 93 5.08 -5.75 -9.33
N MET A 94 5.12 -4.67 -8.55
CA MET A 94 6.35 -3.92 -8.35
C MET A 94 7.40 -4.76 -7.61
N ILE A 95 7.01 -5.39 -6.50
CA ILE A 95 7.87 -6.31 -5.75
C ILE A 95 8.32 -7.46 -6.65
N ALA A 96 7.39 -8.09 -7.38
CA ALA A 96 7.68 -9.18 -8.31
C ALA A 96 8.66 -8.76 -9.42
N ALA A 97 8.47 -7.58 -10.01
CA ALA A 97 9.34 -7.08 -11.08
C ALA A 97 10.79 -6.92 -10.58
N VAL A 98 10.97 -6.40 -9.36
CA VAL A 98 12.29 -6.28 -8.75
C VAL A 98 12.84 -7.66 -8.39
N MET A 99 12.05 -8.51 -7.74
CA MET A 99 12.43 -9.88 -7.38
C MET A 99 12.81 -10.74 -8.57
N LEU A 100 12.22 -10.56 -9.76
CA LEU A 100 12.47 -11.40 -10.95
C LEU A 100 13.55 -10.86 -11.87
N THR A 101 13.83 -9.56 -11.83
CA THR A 101 14.67 -8.92 -12.85
C THR A 101 15.77 -8.03 -12.28
N GLY A 102 15.73 -7.72 -10.98
CA GLY A 102 16.76 -7.02 -10.25
C GLY A 102 17.90 -7.94 -9.81
N GLU A 103 18.83 -7.35 -9.06
CA GLU A 103 19.83 -8.11 -8.28
C GLU A 103 19.12 -8.94 -7.21
N GLU A 104 19.73 -10.04 -6.80
CA GLU A 104 19.14 -10.95 -5.80
C GLU A 104 19.11 -10.24 -4.44
N ASN A 105 17.98 -9.59 -4.15
CA ASN A 105 17.67 -9.05 -2.83
C ASN A 105 16.51 -9.87 -2.24
N PRO A 106 16.82 -10.93 -1.46
CA PRO A 106 15.81 -11.83 -0.91
C PRO A 106 14.95 -11.18 0.18
N THR A 107 15.39 -10.05 0.75
CA THR A 107 14.68 -9.35 1.84
C THR A 107 13.77 -8.22 1.37
N LEU A 108 13.89 -7.75 0.12
CA LEU A 108 13.15 -6.57 -0.36
C LEU A 108 11.62 -6.68 -0.15
N ALA A 109 11.05 -7.85 -0.43
CA ALA A 109 9.62 -8.08 -0.26
C ALA A 109 9.20 -7.95 1.22
N ARG A 110 10.00 -8.54 2.12
CA ARG A 110 9.83 -8.42 3.58
C ARG A 110 9.95 -6.97 4.03
N ASP A 111 11.00 -6.28 3.62
CA ASP A 111 11.27 -4.90 4.04
C ASP A 111 10.18 -3.95 3.54
N THR A 112 9.64 -4.18 2.34
CA THR A 112 8.50 -3.42 1.79
C THR A 112 7.23 -3.66 2.60
N MET A 113 6.87 -4.92 2.88
CA MET A 113 5.68 -5.28 3.67
C MET A 113 5.77 -4.74 5.11
N PHE A 114 6.93 -4.85 5.75
CA PHE A 114 7.15 -4.27 7.09
C PHE A 114 7.00 -2.75 7.06
N SER A 115 7.65 -2.08 6.09
CA SER A 115 7.54 -0.63 5.90
C SER A 115 6.09 -0.20 5.68
N LEU A 116 5.33 -0.97 4.90
CA LEU A 116 3.91 -0.71 4.66
C LEU A 116 3.11 -0.72 5.96
N ILE A 117 3.30 -1.74 6.81
CA ILE A 117 2.61 -1.80 8.11
C ILE A 117 2.99 -0.58 8.97
N MET A 118 4.28 -0.23 9.02
CA MET A 118 4.75 0.91 9.83
C MET A 118 4.19 2.24 9.31
N ILE A 119 4.20 2.45 8.00
CA ILE A 119 3.65 3.66 7.37
C ILE A 119 2.15 3.74 7.62
N VAL A 120 1.40 2.66 7.41
CA VAL A 120 -0.07 2.68 7.49
C VAL A 120 -0.54 2.80 8.95
N LEU A 121 -0.05 1.93 9.83
CA LEU A 121 -0.56 1.85 11.21
C LEU A 121 0.00 2.93 12.13
N ASN A 122 1.19 3.47 11.87
CA ASN A 122 1.80 4.48 12.72
C ASN A 122 1.84 5.86 12.05
N GLY A 123 2.34 5.93 10.81
CA GLY A 123 2.48 7.20 10.10
C GLY A 123 1.13 7.78 9.69
N LEU A 124 0.43 7.10 8.78
CA LEU A 124 -0.84 7.55 8.21
C LEU A 124 -1.94 7.59 9.25
N LEU A 125 -2.17 6.47 9.97
CA LEU A 125 -3.18 6.44 11.01
C LEU A 125 -2.88 7.49 12.09
N GLY A 126 -1.65 7.57 12.59
CA GLY A 126 -1.25 8.58 13.57
C GLY A 126 -1.52 10.01 13.10
N LEU A 127 -1.16 10.32 11.84
CA LEU A 127 -1.41 11.64 11.24
C LEU A 127 -2.90 11.93 11.11
N THR A 128 -3.69 10.98 10.64
CA THR A 128 -5.14 11.16 10.48
C THR A 128 -5.86 11.34 11.82
N LEU A 129 -5.47 10.60 12.86
CA LEU A 129 -5.98 10.75 14.22
C LEU A 129 -5.60 12.11 14.82
N LEU A 130 -4.35 12.55 14.62
CA LEU A 130 -3.88 13.85 15.06
C LEU A 130 -4.65 14.99 14.38
N LEU A 131 -4.69 15.01 13.04
CA LEU A 131 -5.33 16.08 12.28
C LEU A 131 -6.86 16.09 12.49
N GLY A 132 -7.49 14.92 12.50
CA GLY A 132 -8.91 14.76 12.76
C GLY A 132 -9.28 15.18 14.18
N GLY A 133 -8.50 14.76 15.18
CA GLY A 133 -8.68 15.15 16.58
C GLY A 133 -8.41 16.64 16.84
N MET A 134 -7.42 17.26 16.17
CA MET A 134 -7.19 18.70 16.28
C MET A 134 -8.35 19.54 15.72
N ARG A 135 -9.00 19.06 14.67
CA ARG A 135 -10.11 19.76 14.02
C ARG A 135 -11.46 19.52 14.69
N HIS A 136 -11.73 18.27 15.10
CA HIS A 136 -13.06 17.81 15.56
C HIS A 136 -13.09 17.40 17.04
N HIS A 137 -11.98 17.50 17.77
CA HIS A 137 -11.77 17.08 19.16
C HIS A 137 -11.86 15.56 19.38
N GLU A 138 -13.04 14.99 19.16
CA GLU A 138 -13.29 13.54 19.20
C GLU A 138 -14.00 13.11 17.93
N GLN A 139 -13.65 11.93 17.41
CA GLN A 139 -14.33 11.32 16.28
C GLN A 139 -14.77 9.90 16.66
N SER A 140 -15.97 9.52 16.24
CA SER A 140 -16.54 8.19 16.49
C SER A 140 -16.29 7.27 15.30
N TYR A 141 -16.13 5.98 15.60
CA TYR A 141 -16.00 4.93 14.59
C TYR A 141 -16.58 3.62 15.14
N ASN A 142 -16.77 2.64 14.26
CA ASN A 142 -17.25 1.33 14.61
C ASN A 142 -16.09 0.45 15.11
N LEU A 143 -16.10 0.18 16.41
CA LEU A 143 -15.12 -0.63 17.13
C LEU A 143 -15.02 -2.05 16.54
N SER A 144 -16.17 -2.64 16.16
CA SER A 144 -16.22 -3.99 15.59
C SER A 144 -15.48 -4.10 14.26
N GLY A 145 -15.51 -3.04 13.44
CA GLY A 145 -14.77 -2.99 12.17
C GLY A 145 -13.26 -2.95 12.39
N ALA A 146 -12.79 -2.03 13.25
CA ALA A 146 -11.37 -1.90 13.56
C ALA A 146 -10.77 -3.19 14.14
N VAL A 147 -11.47 -3.81 15.10
CA VAL A 147 -11.06 -5.09 15.70
C VAL A 147 -11.05 -6.22 14.67
N SER A 148 -11.99 -6.23 13.72
CA SER A 148 -12.02 -7.25 12.65
C SER A 148 -10.80 -7.15 11.73
N TYR A 149 -10.38 -5.94 11.32
CA TYR A 149 -9.15 -5.78 10.56
C TYR A 149 -7.92 -6.21 11.35
N LEU A 150 -7.77 -5.75 12.60
CA LEU A 150 -6.62 -6.11 13.44
C LEU A 150 -6.56 -7.62 13.73
N GLY A 151 -7.71 -8.27 13.92
CA GLY A 151 -7.81 -9.71 14.14
C GLY A 151 -7.33 -10.54 12.94
N VAL A 152 -7.40 -9.99 11.73
CA VAL A 152 -6.87 -10.62 10.51
C VAL A 152 -5.42 -10.20 10.25
N LEU A 153 -5.11 -8.91 10.38
CA LEU A 153 -3.77 -8.37 10.14
C LEU A 153 -2.73 -8.95 11.09
N THR A 154 -3.09 -9.21 12.35
CA THR A 154 -2.18 -9.76 13.37
C THR A 154 -1.63 -11.14 12.97
N PRO A 155 -2.46 -12.18 12.74
CA PRO A 155 -1.94 -13.48 12.31
C PRO A 155 -1.27 -13.41 10.93
N LEU A 156 -1.76 -12.59 9.99
CA LEU A 156 -1.08 -12.40 8.70
C LEU A 156 0.34 -11.90 8.89
N SER A 157 0.53 -10.84 9.68
CA SER A 157 1.85 -10.21 9.89
C SER A 157 2.78 -11.08 10.75
N VAL A 158 2.28 -11.62 11.86
CA VAL A 158 3.09 -12.42 12.79
C VAL A 158 3.53 -13.73 12.13
N LEU A 159 2.60 -14.47 11.51
CA LEU A 159 2.95 -15.77 10.93
C LEU A 159 3.82 -15.63 9.68
N SER A 160 3.61 -14.59 8.86
CA SER A 160 4.41 -14.41 7.64
C SER A 160 5.75 -13.71 7.88
N LEU A 161 5.84 -12.74 8.79
CA LEU A 161 7.02 -11.89 8.95
C LEU A 161 7.83 -12.17 10.22
N ILE A 162 7.22 -12.68 11.30
CA ILE A 162 7.94 -12.93 12.56
C ILE A 162 8.34 -14.40 12.70
N VAL A 163 7.39 -15.32 12.49
CA VAL A 163 7.64 -16.76 12.72
C VAL A 163 8.81 -17.32 11.92
N PRO A 164 9.04 -16.97 10.63
CA PRO A 164 10.16 -17.52 9.88
C PRO A 164 11.53 -17.23 10.52
N SER A 165 11.69 -16.14 11.28
CA SER A 165 12.93 -15.83 12.00
C SER A 165 13.24 -16.80 13.16
N PHE A 166 12.25 -17.57 13.61
CA PHE A 166 12.37 -18.50 14.74
C PHE A 166 12.25 -19.97 14.34
N THR A 167 12.17 -20.28 13.04
CA THR A 167 12.11 -21.67 12.58
C THR A 167 13.50 -22.26 12.36
N ASP A 168 13.78 -23.43 12.93
CA ASP A 168 15.06 -24.13 12.76
C ASP A 168 15.25 -24.78 11.37
N SER A 169 14.20 -24.79 10.55
CA SER A 169 14.18 -25.50 9.27
C SER A 169 15.10 -24.88 8.23
N THR A 170 15.36 -23.58 8.31
CA THR A 170 16.08 -22.80 7.33
C THR A 170 16.79 -21.62 8.01
N PRO A 171 18.09 -21.39 7.78
CA PRO A 171 18.82 -20.27 8.39
C PRO A 171 18.31 -18.91 7.91
N GLY A 172 18.50 -17.87 8.74
CA GLY A 172 18.39 -16.46 8.31
C GLY A 172 16.99 -15.93 8.03
N GLY A 173 15.91 -16.61 8.46
CA GLY A 173 14.55 -16.14 8.21
C GLY A 173 14.00 -16.48 6.81
N SER A 174 14.72 -17.32 6.06
CA SER A 174 14.22 -17.91 4.82
C SER A 174 13.10 -18.91 5.10
N VAL A 175 12.23 -19.11 4.12
CA VAL A 175 11.01 -19.90 4.28
C VAL A 175 11.19 -21.30 3.68
N SER A 176 11.11 -22.35 4.52
CA SER A 176 11.09 -23.74 4.05
C SER A 176 9.90 -24.01 3.13
N ARG A 177 10.00 -24.98 2.20
CA ARG A 177 8.88 -25.27 1.25
C ARG A 177 7.56 -25.58 1.96
N LEU A 178 7.62 -26.35 3.05
CA LEU A 178 6.42 -26.69 3.83
C LEU A 178 5.79 -25.44 4.45
N MET A 179 6.60 -24.60 5.08
CA MET A 179 6.15 -23.33 5.65
C MET A 179 5.63 -22.39 4.56
N GLY A 180 6.27 -22.34 3.39
CA GLY A 180 5.87 -21.51 2.26
C GLY A 180 4.49 -21.90 1.72
N PHE A 181 4.21 -23.19 1.54
CA PHE A 181 2.86 -23.64 1.17
C PHE A 181 1.83 -23.31 2.26
N PHE A 182 2.17 -23.55 3.53
CA PHE A 182 1.29 -23.20 4.64
C PHE A 182 0.95 -21.70 4.64
N LEU A 183 1.96 -20.82 4.57
CA LEU A 183 1.78 -19.37 4.57
C LEU A 183 0.98 -18.89 3.36
N LEU A 184 1.23 -19.44 2.17
CA LEU A 184 0.49 -19.10 0.95
C LEU A 184 -1.01 -19.41 1.10
N PHE A 185 -1.38 -20.62 1.52
CA PHE A 185 -2.78 -21.00 1.67
C PHE A 185 -3.45 -20.33 2.88
N MET A 186 -2.71 -20.16 3.99
CA MET A 186 -3.21 -19.50 5.20
C MET A 186 -3.53 -18.03 4.93
N SER A 187 -2.58 -17.29 4.33
CA SER A 187 -2.77 -15.86 4.05
C SER A 187 -3.91 -15.61 3.07
N LEU A 188 -3.92 -16.35 1.94
CA LEU A 188 -4.98 -16.26 0.95
C LEU A 188 -6.34 -16.67 1.54
N GLY A 189 -6.40 -17.78 2.28
CA GLY A 189 -7.63 -18.27 2.89
C GLY A 189 -8.20 -17.29 3.91
N LEU A 190 -7.37 -16.77 4.80
CA LEU A 190 -7.80 -15.82 5.82
C LEU A 190 -8.28 -14.50 5.19
N TYR A 191 -7.58 -14.00 4.17
CA TYR A 191 -8.00 -12.79 3.47
C TYR A 191 -9.29 -12.99 2.67
N LEU A 192 -9.50 -14.14 2.01
CA LEU A 192 -10.76 -14.45 1.32
C LEU A 192 -11.95 -14.54 2.29
N VAL A 193 -11.76 -15.15 3.47
CA VAL A 193 -12.77 -15.15 4.53
C VAL A 193 -13.07 -13.73 4.98
N PHE A 194 -12.03 -12.91 5.20
CA PHE A 194 -12.19 -11.51 5.58
C PHE A 194 -12.99 -10.72 4.54
N LEU A 195 -12.64 -10.83 3.25
CA LEU A 195 -13.37 -10.19 2.16
C LEU A 195 -14.84 -10.62 2.11
N PHE A 196 -15.13 -11.90 2.31
CA PHE A 196 -16.50 -12.40 2.35
C PHE A 196 -17.32 -11.80 3.49
N LEU A 197 -16.73 -11.66 4.69
CA LEU A 197 -17.40 -11.04 5.84
C LEU A 197 -17.61 -9.53 5.63
N GLN A 198 -16.60 -8.84 5.11
CA GLN A 198 -16.64 -7.40 4.81
C GLN A 198 -17.72 -7.07 3.78
N THR A 199 -17.82 -7.89 2.74
CA THR A 199 -18.70 -7.70 1.60
C THR A 199 -20.17 -8.03 1.91
N ASN A 200 -20.43 -9.09 2.67
CA ASN A 200 -21.75 -9.70 2.71
C ASN A 200 -22.35 -9.65 4.12
N ARG A 201 -21.96 -10.61 4.98
CA ARG A 201 -22.66 -10.89 6.24
C ARG A 201 -22.47 -9.83 7.34
N HIS A 202 -21.32 -9.16 7.37
CA HIS A 202 -20.96 -8.22 8.44
C HIS A 202 -20.58 -6.84 7.92
N SER A 203 -21.07 -6.45 6.73
CA SER A 203 -20.82 -5.13 6.14
C SER A 203 -21.15 -3.96 7.07
N ARG A 204 -22.16 -4.11 7.95
CA ARG A 204 -22.50 -3.12 8.99
C ARG A 204 -21.35 -2.80 9.96
N PHE A 205 -20.43 -3.72 10.22
CA PHE A 205 -19.26 -3.45 11.06
C PHE A 205 -18.27 -2.48 10.42
N PHE A 206 -18.34 -2.32 9.10
CA PHE A 206 -17.45 -1.47 8.32
C PHE A 206 -18.14 -0.16 7.90
N MET A 207 -19.40 0.06 8.28
CA MET A 207 -20.14 1.29 8.00
C MET A 207 -19.98 2.32 9.13
N GLN A 208 -20.09 3.60 8.79
CA GLN A 208 -20.04 4.69 9.77
C GLN A 208 -21.24 4.57 10.74
N PRO A 209 -21.03 4.73 12.06
CA PRO A 209 -22.13 4.66 13.04
C PRO A 209 -23.24 5.68 12.77
N GLU A 210 -24.50 5.34 13.12
CA GLU A 210 -25.69 6.17 12.84
C GLU A 210 -25.65 7.55 13.52
N ASP A 211 -24.96 7.68 14.65
CA ASP A 211 -24.79 8.95 15.40
C ASP A 211 -23.69 9.86 14.83
N GLY A 212 -22.94 9.41 13.82
CA GLY A 212 -21.95 10.23 13.10
C GLY A 212 -22.60 11.04 11.97
N PRO A 213 -21.89 12.03 11.39
CA PRO A 213 -22.36 12.67 10.16
C PRO A 213 -22.57 11.58 9.11
N GLN A 214 -23.80 11.39 8.66
CA GLN A 214 -24.09 10.38 7.65
C GLN A 214 -23.29 10.73 6.40
N PRO A 215 -22.55 9.77 5.83
CA PRO A 215 -21.96 10.00 4.53
C PRO A 215 -23.11 10.31 3.57
N THR A 216 -23.01 11.42 2.83
CA THR A 216 -23.69 11.49 1.53
C THR A 216 -23.41 10.17 0.82
N LYS A 217 -24.38 9.58 0.11
CA LYS A 217 -24.38 8.22 -0.51
C LYS A 217 -23.15 7.81 -1.37
N GLU A 218 -22.09 8.59 -1.37
CA GLU A 218 -20.78 8.38 -1.96
C GLU A 218 -19.89 7.55 -1.02
N LEU A 219 -19.98 6.22 -1.14
CA LEU A 219 -19.15 5.27 -0.41
C LEU A 219 -17.65 5.38 -0.75
N HIS A 220 -17.32 6.05 -1.85
CA HIS A 220 -15.95 6.44 -2.21
C HIS A 220 -15.96 7.91 -2.64
N GLY A 221 -14.84 8.63 -2.47
CA GLY A 221 -14.76 10.08 -2.65
C GLY A 221 -14.91 10.48 -4.12
N HIS A 222 -16.15 10.52 -4.60
CA HIS A 222 -16.49 10.73 -6.00
C HIS A 222 -16.50 12.20 -6.41
N GLU A 223 -16.15 13.12 -5.51
CA GLU A 223 -16.05 14.55 -5.79
C GLU A 223 -15.16 14.80 -7.02
N GLY A 224 -15.80 15.13 -8.15
CA GLY A 224 -15.14 15.49 -9.40
C GLY A 224 -14.82 14.33 -10.36
N LEU A 225 -15.20 13.09 -10.04
CA LEU A 225 -15.03 11.97 -10.98
C LEU A 225 -16.15 11.97 -12.03
N VAL A 226 -15.78 11.94 -13.31
CA VAL A 226 -16.74 11.78 -14.43
C VAL A 226 -16.59 10.36 -14.98
N PRO A 227 -17.37 9.38 -14.48
CA PRO A 227 -17.25 7.99 -14.89
C PRO A 227 -17.66 7.80 -16.36
N ARG A 228 -16.70 7.42 -17.20
CA ARG A 228 -16.88 7.03 -18.62
C ARG A 228 -17.23 5.55 -18.74
N SER A 229 -17.31 5.00 -19.94
CA SER A 229 -17.63 3.57 -20.17
C SER A 229 -16.79 2.61 -19.29
N THR A 230 -17.38 1.50 -18.82
CA THR A 230 -16.66 0.46 -18.05
C THR A 230 -15.44 -0.05 -18.81
N ARG A 231 -15.57 -0.25 -20.13
CA ARG A 231 -14.45 -0.67 -21.00
C ARG A 231 -13.31 0.36 -21.02
N PHE A 232 -13.65 1.65 -20.97
CA PHE A 232 -12.65 2.72 -20.94
C PHE A 232 -11.83 2.64 -19.66
N HIS A 233 -12.48 2.59 -18.49
CA HIS A 233 -11.74 2.53 -17.23
C HIS A 233 -10.99 1.21 -17.05
N ALA A 234 -11.57 0.07 -17.45
CA ALA A 234 -10.88 -1.22 -17.40
C ALA A 234 -9.61 -1.25 -18.26
N LEU A 235 -9.70 -0.73 -19.50
CA LEU A 235 -8.54 -0.66 -20.40
C LEU A 235 -7.47 0.29 -19.85
N PHE A 236 -7.86 1.51 -19.45
CA PHE A 236 -6.90 2.49 -18.96
C PHE A 236 -6.28 2.13 -17.61
N LEU A 237 -6.98 1.36 -16.77
CA LEU A 237 -6.42 0.78 -15.56
C LEU A 237 -5.22 -0.11 -15.88
N VAL A 238 -5.40 -1.07 -16.80
CA VAL A 238 -4.31 -1.97 -17.22
C VAL A 238 -3.19 -1.17 -17.93
N LEU A 239 -3.55 -0.23 -18.81
CA LEU A 239 -2.57 0.57 -19.54
C LEU A 239 -1.77 1.51 -18.63
N SER A 240 -2.34 2.01 -17.53
CA SER A 240 -1.62 2.85 -16.56
C SER A 240 -0.77 2.03 -15.59
N MET A 241 -1.19 0.78 -15.31
CA MET A 241 -0.40 -0.15 -14.52
C MET A 241 0.85 -0.63 -15.27
N LEU A 242 0.76 -0.90 -16.58
CA LEU A 242 1.86 -1.48 -17.37
C LEU A 242 3.18 -0.66 -17.30
N PRO A 243 3.20 0.68 -17.49
CA PRO A 243 4.39 1.50 -17.30
C PRO A 243 5.00 1.39 -15.90
N ILE A 244 4.18 1.27 -14.84
CA ILE A 244 4.67 1.09 -13.47
C ILE A 244 5.51 -0.18 -13.37
N VAL A 245 4.98 -1.29 -13.90
CA VAL A 245 5.68 -2.59 -13.92
C VAL A 245 7.01 -2.49 -14.67
N LEU A 246 6.99 -1.86 -15.84
CA LEU A 246 8.18 -1.76 -16.70
C LEU A 246 9.24 -0.81 -16.12
N LEU A 247 8.84 0.20 -15.37
CA LEU A 247 9.74 1.16 -14.71
C LEU A 247 10.21 0.69 -13.33
N ALA A 248 9.52 -0.26 -12.68
CA ALA A 248 9.86 -0.77 -11.35
C ALA A 248 11.33 -1.26 -11.25
N LYS A 249 11.81 -1.97 -12.28
CA LYS A 249 13.21 -2.42 -12.34
C LYS A 249 14.19 -1.24 -12.38
N SER A 250 13.91 -0.24 -13.21
CA SER A 250 14.76 0.96 -13.31
C SER A 250 14.77 1.72 -11.99
N MET A 251 13.61 1.85 -11.34
CA MET A 251 13.49 2.46 -10.02
C MET A 251 14.34 1.72 -8.99
N ALA A 252 14.21 0.39 -8.89
CA ALA A 252 14.97 -0.40 -7.93
C ALA A 252 16.50 -0.27 -8.11
N LYS A 253 16.98 -0.25 -9.35
CA LYS A 253 18.41 -0.03 -9.62
C LYS A 253 18.90 1.34 -9.17
N VAL A 254 18.10 2.38 -9.45
CA VAL A 254 18.43 3.75 -9.04
C VAL A 254 18.40 3.88 -7.52
N VAL A 255 17.42 3.26 -6.86
CA VAL A 255 17.33 3.23 -5.39
C VAL A 255 18.50 2.47 -4.78
N SER A 256 18.84 1.28 -5.28
CA SER A 256 19.98 0.50 -4.79
C SER A 256 21.28 1.28 -4.92
N PHE A 257 21.56 1.83 -6.11
CA PHE A 257 22.75 2.66 -6.32
C PHE A 257 22.78 3.88 -5.38
N GLY A 258 21.64 4.53 -5.17
CA GLY A 258 21.53 5.67 -4.25
C GLY A 258 21.81 5.28 -2.81
N ILE A 259 21.28 4.15 -2.35
CA ILE A 259 21.52 3.58 -1.02
C ILE A 259 23.01 3.27 -0.85
N ASP A 260 23.60 2.55 -1.80
CA ASP A 260 25.02 2.15 -1.75
C ASP A 260 25.95 3.37 -1.81
N SER A 261 25.66 4.34 -2.67
CA SER A 261 26.48 5.55 -2.83
C SER A 261 26.44 6.48 -1.62
N LEU A 262 25.33 6.49 -0.88
CA LEU A 262 25.16 7.31 0.32
C LEU A 262 25.55 6.55 1.60
N GLY A 263 25.88 5.26 1.50
CA GLY A 263 26.06 4.39 2.67
C GLY A 263 24.78 4.26 3.50
N ALA A 264 23.61 4.42 2.87
CA ALA A 264 22.33 4.33 3.55
C ALA A 264 21.93 2.86 3.78
N PRO A 265 21.04 2.56 4.73
CA PRO A 265 20.67 1.17 5.01
C PRO A 265 19.71 0.57 3.95
N PRO A 266 19.81 -0.75 3.66
CA PRO A 266 18.98 -1.41 2.64
C PRO A 266 17.47 -1.30 2.87
N ALA A 267 17.04 -1.22 4.14
CA ALA A 267 15.63 -1.06 4.53
C ALA A 267 14.98 0.20 3.92
N LEU A 268 15.77 1.22 3.55
CA LEU A 268 15.28 2.41 2.87
C LEU A 268 14.62 2.08 1.52
N GLY A 269 15.07 1.03 0.83
CA GLY A 269 14.52 0.61 -0.45
C GLY A 269 13.04 0.19 -0.33
N GLY A 270 12.75 -0.70 0.62
CA GLY A 270 11.39 -1.12 0.93
C GLY A 270 10.51 0.04 1.42
N PHE A 271 11.08 0.94 2.22
CA PHE A 271 10.38 2.14 2.70
C PHE A 271 9.95 3.08 1.57
N LEU A 272 10.84 3.38 0.63
CA LEU A 272 10.53 4.24 -0.52
C LEU A 272 9.48 3.63 -1.45
N VAL A 273 9.55 2.32 -1.68
CA VAL A 273 8.54 1.58 -2.46
C VAL A 273 7.18 1.63 -1.76
N ALA A 274 7.14 1.39 -0.46
CA ALA A 274 5.90 1.43 0.31
C ALA A 274 5.23 2.81 0.29
N ILE A 275 6.00 3.91 0.45
CA ILE A 275 5.48 5.28 0.31
C ILE A 275 4.81 5.48 -1.05
N LEU A 276 5.48 5.04 -2.11
CA LEU A 276 5.03 5.28 -3.47
C LEU A 276 3.70 4.56 -3.77
N VAL A 277 3.53 3.33 -3.27
CA VAL A 277 2.29 2.57 -3.45
C VAL A 277 1.17 3.12 -2.57
N LEU A 278 1.46 3.51 -1.33
CA LEU A 278 0.46 3.96 -0.35
C LEU A 278 0.00 5.41 -0.53
N ALA A 279 0.77 6.25 -1.22
CA ALA A 279 0.50 7.68 -1.30
C ALA A 279 -0.93 8.05 -1.76
N PRO A 280 -1.53 7.40 -2.78
CA PRO A 280 -2.91 7.69 -3.18
C PRO A 280 -3.95 7.41 -2.08
N GLU A 281 -3.79 6.30 -1.37
CA GLU A 281 -4.68 5.91 -0.27
C GLU A 281 -4.46 6.78 0.96
N GLY A 282 -3.19 7.13 1.26
CA GLY A 282 -2.83 8.03 2.34
C GLY A 282 -3.46 9.40 2.20
N MET A 283 -3.42 9.98 1.00
CA MET A 283 -4.09 11.24 0.71
C MET A 283 -5.62 11.14 0.90
N SER A 284 -6.21 10.02 0.48
CA SER A 284 -7.65 9.77 0.61
C SER A 284 -8.07 9.62 2.08
N ALA A 285 -7.26 8.93 2.89
CA ALA A 285 -7.49 8.75 4.31
C ALA A 285 -7.34 10.08 5.09
N ILE A 286 -6.31 10.88 4.80
CA ILE A 286 -6.13 12.21 5.43
C ILE A 286 -7.33 13.11 5.11
N LYS A 287 -7.78 13.16 3.85
CA LYS A 287 -8.96 13.93 3.46
C LYS A 287 -10.21 13.47 4.23
N ALA A 288 -10.46 12.15 4.27
CA ALA A 288 -11.60 11.59 5.00
C ALA A 288 -11.57 11.95 6.51
N ALA A 289 -10.40 11.92 7.14
CA ALA A 289 -10.26 12.29 8.55
C ALA A 289 -10.58 13.77 8.80
N LEU A 290 -10.10 14.66 7.92
CA LEU A 290 -10.39 16.10 7.96
C LEU A 290 -11.87 16.41 7.72
N ASP A 291 -12.55 15.58 6.92
CA ASP A 291 -13.98 15.69 6.60
C ASP A 291 -14.89 14.97 7.62
N ASN A 292 -14.35 14.59 8.78
CA ASN A 292 -15.05 13.91 9.86
C ASN A 292 -15.59 12.50 9.51
N GLN A 293 -14.92 11.80 8.60
CA GLN A 293 -15.22 10.42 8.18
C GLN A 293 -14.16 9.45 8.71
N LEU A 294 -14.03 9.34 10.04
CA LEU A 294 -13.01 8.50 10.66
C LEU A 294 -13.19 7.01 10.34
N GLN A 295 -14.41 6.49 10.30
CA GLN A 295 -14.64 5.09 9.90
C GLN A 295 -14.06 4.80 8.51
N ARG A 296 -14.22 5.74 7.57
CA ARG A 296 -13.67 5.62 6.22
C ARG A 296 -12.14 5.65 6.25
N THR A 297 -11.56 6.52 7.07
CA THR A 297 -10.11 6.57 7.30
C THR A 297 -9.60 5.22 7.81
N ILE A 298 -10.27 4.63 8.79
CA ILE A 298 -9.92 3.31 9.35
C ILE A 298 -10.05 2.21 8.30
N ASN A 299 -11.15 2.20 7.52
CA ASN A 299 -11.33 1.23 6.45
C ASN A 299 -10.27 1.35 5.36
N LEU A 300 -9.89 2.57 4.98
CA LEU A 300 -8.82 2.80 4.01
C LEU A 300 -7.48 2.32 4.56
N SER A 301 -7.09 2.77 5.75
CA SER A 301 -5.79 2.43 6.34
C SER A 301 -5.69 0.94 6.72
N LEU A 302 -6.56 0.45 7.61
CA LEU A 302 -6.49 -0.94 8.06
C LEU A 302 -6.85 -1.94 6.95
N GLY A 303 -7.76 -1.56 6.06
CA GLY A 303 -8.08 -2.34 4.87
C GLY A 303 -6.90 -2.48 3.94
N ALA A 304 -6.20 -1.38 3.62
CA ALA A 304 -4.99 -1.39 2.82
C ALA A 304 -3.91 -2.28 3.43
N ALA A 305 -3.62 -2.15 4.73
CA ALA A 305 -2.64 -3.02 5.39
C ALA A 305 -3.03 -4.49 5.32
N THR A 306 -4.30 -4.80 5.58
CA THR A 306 -4.81 -6.18 5.60
C THR A 306 -4.79 -6.81 4.20
N SER A 307 -5.21 -6.07 3.17
CA SER A 307 -5.20 -6.55 1.79
C SER A 307 -3.80 -6.68 1.23
N SER A 308 -2.92 -5.73 1.53
CA SER A 308 -1.54 -5.74 1.07
C SER A 308 -0.83 -6.98 1.61
N ILE A 309 -0.82 -7.22 2.91
CA ILE A 309 -0.19 -8.43 3.46
C ILE A 309 -0.93 -9.70 3.03
N GLY A 310 -2.26 -9.70 3.08
CA GLY A 310 -3.09 -10.87 2.76
C GLY A 310 -2.95 -11.37 1.33
N MET A 311 -2.57 -10.51 0.39
CA MET A 311 -2.44 -10.84 -1.04
C MET A 311 -0.99 -10.79 -1.55
N THR A 312 -0.14 -9.91 -1.02
CA THR A 312 1.27 -9.83 -1.41
C THR A 312 2.04 -11.06 -0.94
N VAL A 313 1.85 -11.52 0.30
CA VAL A 313 2.48 -12.75 0.83
C VAL A 313 2.24 -13.97 -0.07
N PRO A 314 1.00 -14.33 -0.43
CA PRO A 314 0.78 -15.49 -1.30
C PRO A 314 1.32 -15.25 -2.72
N ALA A 315 1.28 -14.02 -3.24
CA ALA A 315 1.82 -13.70 -4.56
C ALA A 315 3.35 -13.89 -4.64
N ILE A 316 4.10 -13.34 -3.68
CA ILE A 316 5.57 -13.47 -3.67
C ILE A 316 6.01 -14.90 -3.35
N LEU A 317 5.29 -15.62 -2.48
CA LEU A 317 5.56 -17.03 -2.21
C LEU A 317 5.32 -17.88 -3.45
N ALA A 318 4.23 -17.65 -4.18
CA ALA A 318 3.98 -18.33 -5.44
C ALA A 318 5.13 -18.07 -6.44
N ILE A 319 5.55 -16.81 -6.60
CA ILE A 319 6.65 -16.44 -7.48
C ILE A 319 7.95 -17.15 -7.07
N SER A 320 8.31 -17.12 -5.79
CA SER A 320 9.51 -17.81 -5.27
C SER A 320 9.44 -19.32 -5.53
N LEU A 321 8.31 -19.97 -5.27
CA LEU A 321 8.12 -21.40 -5.51
C LEU A 321 8.21 -21.79 -7.00
N PHE A 322 7.68 -20.96 -7.91
CA PHE A 322 7.74 -21.23 -9.36
C PHE A 322 9.09 -20.89 -9.98
N THR A 323 9.77 -19.87 -9.48
CA THR A 323 11.04 -19.40 -10.06
C THR A 323 12.28 -19.96 -9.37
N GLY A 324 12.10 -20.61 -8.21
CA GLY A 324 13.18 -21.15 -7.39
C GLY A 324 14.04 -20.07 -6.72
N ARG A 325 13.61 -18.80 -6.73
CA ARG A 325 14.35 -17.70 -6.08
C ARG A 325 14.21 -17.78 -4.56
N GLU A 326 15.32 -17.54 -3.87
CA GLU A 326 15.34 -17.44 -2.42
C GLU A 326 14.49 -16.25 -1.95
N LEU A 327 13.76 -16.46 -0.87
CA LEU A 327 12.87 -15.48 -0.26
C LEU A 327 13.06 -15.52 1.25
N GLU A 328 13.41 -14.38 1.82
CA GLU A 328 13.57 -14.19 3.26
C GLU A 328 12.43 -13.31 3.76
N LEU A 329 11.50 -13.93 4.51
CA LEU A 329 10.36 -13.21 5.10
C LEU A 329 10.57 -12.87 6.57
N GLY A 330 11.44 -13.61 7.27
CA GLY A 330 11.71 -13.39 8.68
C GLY A 330 12.34 -12.03 8.93
N LEU A 331 11.70 -11.21 9.77
CA LEU A 331 12.17 -9.89 10.19
C LEU A 331 13.36 -9.98 11.15
N ASP A 332 14.16 -8.91 11.13
CA ASP A 332 15.24 -8.72 12.09
C ASP A 332 14.69 -8.44 13.49
N PRO A 333 15.44 -8.73 14.59
CA PRO A 333 14.95 -8.59 15.95
C PRO A 333 14.35 -7.22 16.27
N LEU A 334 14.96 -6.14 15.78
CA LEU A 334 14.46 -4.78 15.97
C LEU A 334 13.13 -4.54 15.25
N GLN A 335 12.99 -5.05 14.02
CA GLN A 335 11.77 -4.96 13.24
C GLN A 335 10.64 -5.78 13.89
N ILE A 336 10.96 -6.94 14.49
CA ILE A 336 10.01 -7.75 15.27
C ILE A 336 9.47 -6.95 16.47
N VAL A 337 10.34 -6.26 17.21
CA VAL A 337 9.94 -5.42 18.35
C VAL A 337 9.02 -4.28 17.89
N LEU A 338 9.39 -3.58 16.82
CA LEU A 338 8.59 -2.48 16.27
C LEU A 338 7.23 -2.96 15.74
N LEU A 339 7.18 -4.07 15.02
CA LEU A 339 5.94 -4.66 14.53
C LEU A 339 5.03 -5.07 15.70
N SER A 340 5.60 -5.74 16.71
CA SER A 340 4.85 -6.17 17.89
C SER A 340 4.28 -4.98 18.67
N LEU A 341 5.10 -3.94 18.88
CA LEU A 341 4.66 -2.69 19.51
C LEU A 341 3.54 -2.03 18.69
N THR A 342 3.66 -2.00 17.37
CA THR A 342 2.67 -1.41 16.46
C THR A 342 1.32 -2.13 16.53
N LEU A 343 1.32 -3.46 16.49
CA LEU A 343 0.10 -4.26 16.59
C LEU A 343 -0.56 -4.09 17.96
N LEU A 344 0.23 -4.14 19.04
CA LEU A 344 -0.26 -3.92 20.40
C LEU A 344 -0.86 -2.52 20.57
N LEU A 345 -0.14 -1.49 20.13
CA LEU A 345 -0.58 -0.11 20.19
C LEU A 345 -1.88 0.09 19.39
N SER A 346 -1.97 -0.51 18.20
CA SER A 346 -3.19 -0.44 17.39
C SER A 346 -4.39 -1.04 18.12
N VAL A 347 -4.23 -2.21 18.76
CA VAL A 347 -5.30 -2.81 19.57
C VAL A 347 -5.72 -1.87 20.71
N ILE A 348 -4.76 -1.31 21.45
CA ILE A 348 -5.04 -0.38 22.56
C ILE A 348 -5.77 0.87 22.06
N SER A 349 -5.27 1.51 21.00
CA SER A 349 -5.85 2.72 20.41
C SER A 349 -7.29 2.52 19.97
N PHE A 350 -7.64 1.32 19.47
CA PHE A 350 -8.98 1.07 18.94
C PHE A 350 -9.98 0.47 19.95
N THR A 351 -9.62 0.30 21.22
CA THR A 351 -10.50 -0.31 22.25
C THR A 351 -11.62 0.58 22.78
N THR A 352 -11.58 1.89 22.53
CA THR A 352 -12.52 2.86 23.16
C THR A 352 -13.64 3.33 22.24
N GLY A 353 -13.58 3.04 20.93
CA GLY A 353 -14.60 3.47 19.94
C GLY A 353 -14.62 4.98 19.64
N ARG A 354 -13.74 5.74 20.29
CA ARG A 354 -13.51 7.17 20.11
C ARG A 354 -12.03 7.45 20.02
N THR A 355 -11.68 8.43 19.21
CA THR A 355 -10.29 8.85 19.02
C THR A 355 -9.96 10.08 19.82
N ASN A 356 -8.69 10.19 20.21
CA ASN A 356 -8.13 11.41 20.77
C ASN A 356 -6.80 11.77 20.09
N VAL A 357 -6.40 13.03 20.23
CA VAL A 357 -5.13 13.56 19.71
C VAL A 357 -3.93 12.79 20.26
N LEU A 358 -4.00 12.33 21.51
CA LEU A 358 -2.92 11.60 22.16
C LEU A 358 -2.59 10.29 21.44
N GLN A 359 -3.59 9.51 21.03
CA GLN A 359 -3.41 8.29 20.24
C GLN A 359 -2.67 8.59 18.94
N GLY A 360 -3.06 9.67 18.24
CA GLY A 360 -2.37 10.12 17.03
C GLY A 360 -0.88 10.40 17.27
N VAL A 361 -0.56 11.16 18.33
CA VAL A 361 0.82 11.48 18.71
C VAL A 361 1.61 10.22 19.07
N VAL A 362 1.04 9.28 19.82
CA VAL A 362 1.73 8.04 20.22
C VAL A 362 2.10 7.20 18.98
N HIS A 363 1.18 7.03 18.03
CA HIS A 363 1.46 6.36 16.77
C HIS A 363 2.55 7.10 15.96
N LEU A 364 2.49 8.42 15.87
CA LEU A 364 3.52 9.21 15.16
C LEU A 364 4.89 9.12 15.82
N ILE A 365 4.98 9.00 17.14
CA ILE A 365 6.26 8.76 17.84
C ILE A 365 6.82 7.39 17.45
N VAL A 366 6.02 6.34 17.42
CA VAL A 366 6.47 5.01 16.97
C VAL A 366 6.93 5.06 15.50
N PHE A 367 6.22 5.80 14.65
CA PHE A 367 6.62 6.00 13.26
C PHE A 367 7.95 6.76 13.15
N ALA A 368 8.13 7.84 13.92
CA ALA A 368 9.37 8.60 13.96
C ALA A 368 10.54 7.74 14.46
N SER A 369 10.33 6.94 15.50
CA SER A 369 11.31 5.96 15.98
C SER A 369 11.69 4.97 14.89
N TYR A 370 10.72 4.43 14.15
CA TYR A 370 11.00 3.57 13.00
C TYR A 370 11.86 4.26 11.95
N VAL A 371 11.53 5.50 11.56
CA VAL A 371 12.32 6.26 10.58
C VAL A 371 13.74 6.50 11.07
N VAL A 372 13.93 6.82 12.35
CA VAL A 372 15.29 6.99 12.93
C VAL A 372 16.05 5.67 12.92
N LEU A 373 15.41 4.57 13.33
CA LEU A 373 16.01 3.24 13.40
C LEU A 373 16.29 2.61 12.03
N ILE A 374 15.81 3.21 10.93
CA ILE A 374 16.30 2.84 9.60
C ILE A 374 17.77 3.22 9.44
N PHE A 375 18.26 4.25 10.13
CA PHE A 375 19.60 4.84 9.97
C PHE A 375 20.57 4.53 11.12
N ASP A 376 20.09 3.91 12.20
CA ASP A 376 20.88 3.47 13.36
C ASP A 376 21.29 2.00 13.18
#